data_AF-A0A3D0U5K4-F1
#
_entry.id   AF-A0A3D0U5K4-F1
#
_cell.length_a   1.000
_cell.length_b   1.000
_cell.length_c   1.000
_cell.angle_alpha   90.00
_cell.angle_beta   90.00
_cell.angle_gamma   90.00
#
_symmetry.space_group_name_H-M   'P 1'
#
loop_
_entity.id
_entity.type
_entity.pdbx_description
1 polymer ?
#
loop_
_entity_poly.entity_id
_entity_poly.type
_entity_poly.pdbx_seq_one_letter_code
_entity_poly.pdbx_strand_id
1 'polypeptide(L)' 'MSLKAEPCEACRADAPTVSRDERSDLLQQIPQWRIVSEAGVDKLRR' A
#
# COMPACT_ATOMS: atom_id res chain seq x y z
N MET A 1 -11.85 -1.65 -21.83
CA MET A 1 -10.50 -2.21 -21.61
C MET A 1 -10.43 -2.73 -20.20
N SER A 2 -10.03 -3.98 -20.00
CA SER A 2 -10.02 -4.63 -18.69
C SER A 2 -8.60 -4.56 -18.12
N LEU A 3 -8.41 -3.79 -17.03
CA LEU A 3 -7.14 -3.66 -16.29
C LEU A 3 -6.67 -4.99 -15.65
N LYS A 4 -7.48 -6.07 -15.77
CA LYS A 4 -7.16 -7.40 -15.24
C LYS A 4 -5.95 -8.06 -15.92
N ALA A 5 -5.58 -7.62 -17.12
CA ALA A 5 -4.45 -8.17 -17.87
C ALA A 5 -3.15 -7.37 -17.64
N GLU A 6 -3.20 -6.22 -16.97
CA GLU A 6 -2.00 -5.41 -16.71
C GLU A 6 -1.35 -5.83 -15.37
N PRO A 7 -0.01 -5.96 -15.34
CA PRO A 7 0.69 -6.29 -14.11
C PRO A 7 0.52 -5.13 -13.11
N CYS A 8 0.05 -5.45 -11.90
CA CYS A 8 -0.12 -4.45 -10.86
C CYS A 8 1.25 -4.02 -10.32
N GLU A 9 1.69 -2.81 -10.66
CA GLU A 9 2.94 -2.23 -10.17
C GLU A 9 2.96 -1.99 -8.66
N ALA A 10 1.79 -1.93 -8.01
CA ALA A 10 1.67 -1.76 -6.56
C ALA A 10 1.67 -3.09 -5.79
N CYS A 11 1.20 -4.18 -6.40
CA CYS A 11 1.11 -5.50 -5.75
C CYS A 11 2.29 -6.42 -6.12
N ARG A 12 3.19 -5.99 -7.01
CA ARG A 12 4.38 -6.76 -7.38
C ARG A 12 5.37 -6.80 -6.20
N ALA A 13 6.05 -7.92 -6.01
CA ALA A 13 6.98 -8.11 -4.89
C ALA A 13 8.22 -7.21 -4.96
N ASP A 14 8.58 -6.75 -6.16
CA ASP A 14 9.66 -5.81 -6.47
C ASP A 14 9.17 -4.34 -6.54
N ALA A 15 7.98 -4.05 -6.00
CA ALA A 15 7.48 -2.68 -5.93
C ALA A 15 8.36 -1.87 -4.97
N PRO A 16 8.70 -0.61 -5.33
CA PRO A 16 9.40 0.27 -4.40
C PRO A 16 8.55 0.46 -3.15
N THR A 17 9.10 0.08 -2.00
CA THR A 17 8.45 0.28 -0.71
C THR A 17 8.63 1.73 -0.29
N VAL A 18 7.55 2.39 0.13
CA VAL A 18 7.65 3.69 0.79
C VAL A 18 8.46 3.57 2.07
N SER A 19 9.30 4.58 2.35
CA SER A 19 10.00 4.67 3.61
C SER A 19 9.02 4.84 4.79
N ARG A 20 9.49 4.61 6.01
CA ARG A 20 8.65 4.82 7.21
C ARG A 20 8.17 6.26 7.34
N ASP A 21 9.01 7.22 6.96
CA ASP A 21 8.70 8.65 7.06
C ASP A 21 7.63 9.03 6.03
N GLU A 22 7.83 8.67 4.76
CA GLU A 22 6.82 8.90 3.70
C GLU A 22 5.49 8.23 4.03
N ARG A 23 5.52 7.03 4.62
CA ARG A 23 4.31 6.32 5.04
C ARG A 23 3.50 7.13 6.06
N SER A 24 4.16 7.80 7.00
CA SER A 24 3.51 8.65 7.99
C SER A 24 2.86 9.87 7.32
N ASP A 25 3.61 10.56 6.46
CA ASP A 25 3.12 11.76 5.75
C ASP A 25 1.94 11.44 4.84
N LEU A 26 1.96 10.28 4.17
CA LEU A 26 0.86 9.81 3.32
C LEU A 26 -0.38 9.44 4.12
N LEU A 27 -0.23 8.82 5.29
CA LEU A 27 -1.36 8.50 6.16
C LEU A 27 -2.03 9.76 6.73
N GLN A 28 -1.26 10.82 6.98
CA GLN A 28 -1.82 12.12 7.39
C GLN A 28 -2.67 12.75 6.27
N GLN A 29 -2.26 12.60 5.02
CA GLN A 29 -3.01 13.09 3.86
C GLN A 29 -4.28 12.28 3.60
N ILE A 30 -4.31 11.01 4.00
CA ILE A 30 -5.43 10.11 3.72
C ILE A 30 -5.90 9.40 5.01
N PRO A 31 -6.57 10.11 5.94
CA PRO A 31 -6.85 9.62 7.30
C PRO A 31 -7.83 8.44 7.37
N GLN A 32 -8.55 8.15 6.28
CA GLN A 32 -9.41 6.98 6.18
C GLN A 32 -8.62 5.66 6.13
N TRP A 33 -7.37 5.69 5.65
CA TRP A 33 -6.53 4.51 5.58
C TRP A 33 -5.83 4.25 6.90
N ARG A 34 -5.76 2.97 7.28
CA ARG A 34 -5.05 2.50 8.46
C ARG A 34 -4.19 1.30 8.10
N ILE A 35 -3.02 1.22 8.71
CA ILE A 35 -2.17 0.05 8.61
C ILE A 35 -2.71 -1.00 9.58
N VAL A 36 -2.95 -2.21 9.08
CA VAL A 36 -3.33 -3.37 9.87
C VAL A 36 -2.33 -4.48 9.60
N SER A 37 -1.68 -4.99 10.65
CA SER A 37 -0.79 -6.14 10.53
C SER A 37 -1.63 -7.41 10.59
N GLU A 38 -1.71 -8.14 9.48
CA GLU A 38 -2.50 -9.37 9.35
C GLU A 38 -1.58 -10.50 8.91
N ALA A 39 -1.53 -11.58 9.69
CA ALA A 39 -0.62 -12.72 9.47
C ALA A 39 0.87 -12.32 9.35
N GLY A 40 1.30 -11.29 10.08
CA GLY A 40 2.67 -10.77 10.05
C GLY A 40 2.99 -9.88 8.85
N VAL A 41 2.00 -9.57 8.00
CA VAL A 41 2.14 -8.67 6.86
C VAL A 41 1.36 -7.39 7.13
N ASP A 42 2.05 -6.26 7.01
CA ASP A 42 1.43 -4.95 7.08
C ASP A 42 0.57 -4.69 5.83
N LYS A 43 -0.73 -4.51 6.04
CA LYS A 43 -1.70 -4.19 4.99
C LYS A 43 -2.31 -2.82 5.22
N LEU A 44 -2.80 -2.21 4.16
CA LEU A 44 -3.56 -0.97 4.23
C LEU A 44 -5.06 -1.29 4.15
N ARG A 45 -5.84 -0.74 5.10
CA ARG A 45 -7.29 -0.91 5.17
C ARG A 45 -7.95 0.47 5.20
N ARG A 46 -8.91 0.69 4.30
CA ARG A 46 -9.80 1.85 4.33
C ARG A 46 -11.03 1.58 5.19
#